data_AF-A0A562QMF5-F1
#
_entry.id   AF-A0A562QMF5-F1
#
_cell.length_a   1.000
_cell.length_b   1.000
_cell.length_c   1.000
_cell.angle_alpha   90.00
_cell.angle_beta   90.00
_cell.angle_gamma   90.00
#
_symmetry.space_group_name_H-M   'P 1'
#
loop_
_entity.id
_entity.type
_entity.pdbx_description
1 polymer ?
#
loop_
_entity_poly.entity_id
_entity_poly.type
_entity_poly.pdbx_seq_one_letter_code
_entity_poly.pdbx_strand_id
1 'polypeptide(L)' 'MTLIDIKKILLDLTIEPYIHCEITHTLSVNKKQVVSISFDANTNLFKIVDIENGTSTYGKDVESSANIIQQLIVKNE' A
#
# COMPACT_ATOMS: atom_id res chain seq x y z
N MET A 1 -5.54 9.95 -7.16
CA MET A 1 -5.92 9.28 -5.90
C MET A 1 -5.35 10.10 -4.75
N THR A 2 -6.11 10.38 -3.70
CA THR A 2 -5.65 11.30 -2.63
C THR A 2 -4.94 10.56 -1.50
N LEU A 3 -4.11 11.28 -0.75
CA LEU A 3 -3.47 10.76 0.46
C LEU A 3 -4.48 10.23 1.49
N ILE A 4 -5.67 10.82 1.56
CA ILE A 4 -6.75 10.39 2.46
C ILE A 4 -7.26 9.00 2.06
N ASP A 5 -7.43 8.75 0.76
CA ASP A 5 -7.90 7.46 0.27
C ASP A 5 -6.88 6.34 0.54
N ILE A 6 -5.59 6.64 0.34
CA ILE A 6 -4.49 5.71 0.64
C ILE A 6 -4.48 5.34 2.13
N LYS A 7 -4.62 6.33 3.02
CA LYS A 7 -4.65 6.07 4.47
C LYS A 7 -5.83 5.19 4.88
N LYS A 8 -7.01 5.36 4.25
CA LYS A 8 -8.16 4.48 4.49
C LYS A 8 -7.87 3.03 4.11
N ILE A 9 -7.27 2.78 2.95
CA ILE A 9 -6.89 1.43 2.51
C ILE A 9 -5.92 0.78 3.51
N LEU A 10 -4.93 1.54 3.97
CA LEU A 10 -3.96 1.06 4.95
C LEU A 10 -4.61 0.74 6.30
N LEU A 11 -5.56 1.57 6.75
CA LEU A 11 -6.32 1.31 7.96
C LEU A 11 -7.18 0.04 7.80
N ASP A 12 -7.89 -0.09 6.68
CA ASP A 12 -8.73 -1.25 6.40
C ASP A 12 -7.94 -2.57 6.42
N LEU A 13 -6.71 -2.57 5.90
CA LEU A 13 -5.79 -3.72 5.94
C LEU A 13 -5.38 -4.13 7.38
N THR A 14 -5.52 -3.25 8.36
CA THR A 14 -5.18 -3.52 9.77
C THR A 14 -6.38 -3.90 10.64
N ILE A 15 -7.60 -3.90 10.09
CA ILE A 15 -8.84 -4.18 10.83
C ILE A 15 -9.22 -5.66 10.69
N GLU A 16 -9.89 -6.24 11.69
CA GLU A 16 -10.44 -7.60 11.58
C GLU A 16 -11.63 -7.68 10.61
N PRO A 17 -11.75 -8.77 9.81
CA PRO A 17 -10.89 -9.95 9.78
C PRO A 17 -9.66 -9.81 8.86
N TYR A 18 -9.52 -8.68 8.17
CA TYR A 18 -8.53 -8.46 7.12
C TYR A 18 -7.08 -8.57 7.59
N ILE A 19 -6.82 -8.20 8.83
CA ILE A 19 -5.50 -8.32 9.46
C ILE A 19 -4.95 -9.77 9.44
N HIS A 20 -5.83 -10.78 9.52
CA HIS A 20 -5.44 -12.20 9.52
C HIS A 20 -5.48 -12.84 8.13
N CYS A 21 -5.89 -12.08 7.12
CA CYS A 21 -6.01 -12.53 5.74
C CYS A 21 -4.86 -11.93 4.91
N GLU A 22 -4.32 -12.70 3.97
CA GLU A 22 -3.35 -12.18 3.00
C GLU A 22 -4.05 -11.32 1.94
N ILE A 23 -4.53 -10.14 2.35
CA ILE A 23 -5.20 -9.20 1.45
C ILE A 23 -4.18 -8.31 0.77
N THR A 24 -4.31 -8.24 -0.54
CA THR A 24 -3.51 -7.38 -1.39
C THR A 24 -4.40 -6.37 -2.11
N HIS A 25 -4.15 -5.08 -1.87
CA HIS A 25 -4.77 -3.99 -2.60
C HIS A 25 -3.84 -3.50 -3.72
N THR A 26 -4.32 -3.54 -4.96
CA THR A 26 -3.58 -3.02 -6.11
C THR A 26 -4.13 -1.67 -6.54
N LEU A 27 -3.26 -0.68 -6.56
CA LEU A 27 -3.53 0.69 -6.99
C LEU A 27 -3.16 0.87 -8.45
N SER A 28 -4.05 1.51 -9.20
CA SER A 28 -3.86 1.79 -10.62
C SER A 28 -3.86 3.30 -10.90
N VAL A 29 -2.93 3.74 -11.74
CA VAL A 29 -2.85 5.10 -12.29
C VAL A 29 -2.97 4.97 -13.81
N ASN A 30 -3.84 5.75 -14.44
CA ASN A 30 -4.04 5.70 -15.91
C ASN A 30 -4.31 4.29 -16.47
N LYS A 31 -5.07 3.46 -15.73
CA LYS A 31 -5.38 2.04 -16.04
C LYS A 31 -4.18 1.08 -15.96
N LYS A 32 -3.01 1.53 -15.53
CA LYS A 32 -1.83 0.71 -15.26
C LYS A 32 -1.70 0.47 -13.76
N GLN A 33 -1.46 -0.78 -13.37
CA GLN A 33 -1.18 -1.12 -11.98
C GLN A 33 0.22 -0.61 -11.62
N VAL A 34 0.30 0.21 -10.58
CA VAL A 34 1.56 0.89 -10.19
C VAL A 34 2.06 0.43 -8.82
N VAL A 35 1.15 0.18 -7.88
CA VAL A 35 1.51 -0.14 -6.50
C VAL A 35 0.63 -1.27 -5.99
N SER A 36 1.24 -2.24 -5.31
CA SER A 36 0.53 -3.29 -4.59
C SER A 36 0.82 -3.16 -3.10
N ILE A 37 -0.20 -3.29 -2.26
CA ILE A 37 -0.10 -3.07 -0.82
C ILE A 37 -0.69 -4.28 -0.11
N SER A 38 0.03 -4.79 0.88
CA SER A 38 -0.45 -5.84 1.77
C SER A 38 0.04 -5.56 3.19
N PHE A 39 -0.67 -6.06 4.18
CA PHE A 39 -0.26 -5.98 5.58
C PHE A 39 0.13 -7.36 6.08
N ASP A 40 1.31 -7.46 6.70
CA ASP A 40 1.77 -8.68 7.32
C ASP A 40 1.60 -8.57 8.84
N ALA A 41 0.61 -9.29 9.37
CA ALA A 41 0.32 -9.30 10.79
C ALA A 41 1.42 -9.93 11.66
N ASN A 42 2.28 -10.79 11.08
CA ASN A 42 3.37 -11.42 11.84
C ASN A 42 4.48 -10.42 12.13
N THR A 43 4.79 -9.56 11.15
CA THR A 43 5.83 -8.52 11.29
C THR A 43 5.25 -7.16 11.69
N ASN A 44 3.92 -7.00 11.61
CA ASN A 44 3.21 -5.74 11.81
C ASN A 44 3.70 -4.63 10.86
N LEU A 45 3.98 -5.00 9.60
CA LEU A 45 4.49 -4.11 8.56
C LEU A 45 3.59 -4.11 7.32
N PHE A 46 3.50 -2.95 6.67
CA PHE A 46 2.93 -2.82 5.33
C PHE A 46 4.00 -3.16 4.30
N LYS A 47 3.74 -4.17 3.49
CA LYS A 47 4.54 -4.46 2.30
C LYS A 47 3.97 -3.69 1.12
N ILE A 48 4.77 -2.76 0.60
CA ILE A 48 4.44 -1.89 -0.53
C ILE A 48 5.33 -2.31 -1.70
N VAL A 49 4.74 -2.76 -2.79
CA VAL A 49 5.45 -3.20 -3.98
C VAL A 49 5.22 -2.17 -5.09
N ASP A 50 6.30 -1.59 -5.59
CA ASP A 50 6.31 -0.86 -6.85
C ASP A 50 6.29 -1.89 -7.98
N ILE A 51 5.15 -1.98 -8.67
CA ILE A 51 4.91 -2.99 -9.70
C ILE A 51 5.77 -2.72 -10.93
N GLU A 52 6.05 -1.45 -11.23
CA GLU A 52 6.82 -1.09 -12.42
C GLU A 52 8.29 -1.42 -12.27
N ASN A 53 8.86 -1.11 -11.11
CA ASN A 53 10.28 -1.32 -10.83
C ASN A 53 10.57 -2.71 -10.22
N GLY A 54 9.52 -3.44 -9.82
CA GLY A 54 9.65 -4.76 -9.17
C GLY A 54 10.29 -4.68 -7.78
N THR A 55 10.29 -3.52 -7.15
CA THR A 55 10.91 -3.28 -5.84
C THR A 55 9.88 -3.30 -4.73
N SER A 56 10.22 -3.90 -3.59
CA SER A 56 9.38 -3.88 -2.39
C SER A 56 10.00 -3.04 -1.28
N THR A 57 9.18 -2.21 -0.67
CA THR A 57 9.51 -1.39 0.50
C THR A 57 8.56 -1.73 1.63
N TYR A 58 9.02 -1.58 2.87
CA TYR A 58 8.22 -1.86 4.06
C TYR A 58 7.92 -0.57 4.83
N GLY A 59 6.65 -0.33 5.11
CA GLY A 59 6.17 0.76 5.95
C GLY A 59 5.76 0.25 7.33
N LYS A 60 6.10 0.99 8.38
CA LYS A 60 5.87 0.59 9.78
C LYS A 60 4.56 1.13 10.37
N ASP A 61 4.04 2.18 9.77
CA ASP A 61 2.84 2.88 10.21
C ASP A 61 2.08 3.42 8.99
N VAL A 62 0.83 3.79 9.19
CA VAL A 62 -0.05 4.26 8.11
C VAL A 62 0.51 5.53 7.45
N GLU A 63 1.15 6.43 8.22
CA GLU A 63 1.64 7.71 7.71
C GLU A 63 2.85 7.53 6.78
N SER A 64 3.87 6.80 7.25
CA SER A 64 5.06 6.47 6.48
C SER A 64 4.70 5.66 5.22
N SER A 65 3.80 4.69 5.37
CA SER A 65 3.32 3.88 4.25
C SER A 65 2.58 4.72 3.21
N ALA A 66 1.68 5.61 3.66
CA ALA A 66 0.92 6.48 2.77
C ALA A 66 1.84 7.44 2.00
N ASN A 67 2.86 7.98 2.66
CA ASN A 67 3.84 8.85 2.01
C ASN A 67 4.66 8.12 0.93
N ILE A 68 5.10 6.88 1.21
CA ILE A 68 5.79 6.04 0.22
C ILE A 68 4.89 5.79 -0.99
N ILE A 69 3.64 5.38 -0.76
CA ILE A 69 2.66 5.10 -1.83
C ILE A 69 2.38 6.37 -2.64
N GLN A 70 2.22 7.52 -1.99
CA GLN A 70 1.97 8.79 -2.67
C GLN A 70 3.15 9.18 -3.58
N GLN A 71 4.39 8.99 -3.11
CA GLN A 71 5.58 9.24 -3.93
C GLN A 71 5.63 8.31 -5.16
N LEU A 72 5.28 7.03 -4.99
CA LEU A 72 5.21 6.08 -6.10
C LEU A 72 4.11 6.45 -7.10
N ILE A 73 2.95 6.91 -6.64
CA ILE A 73 1.86 7.35 -7.52
C ILE A 73 2.28 8.59 -8.31
N VAL A 74 2.82 9.62 -7.66
CA VAL A 74 3.25 10.87 -8.32
C VAL A 74 4.36 10.63 -9.34
N LYS A 75 5.25 9.66 -9.08
CA LYS A 75 6.29 9.25 -10.04
C LYS A 75 5.70 8.67 -11.35
N ASN A 76 4.48 8.12 -11.29
CA ASN A 76 3.82 7.40 -12.39
C ASN A 76 2.62 8.16 -12.97
N GLU A 77 2.33 9.38 -12.51
CA GLU A 77 1.38 10.32 -13.15
C GLU A 77 2.02 11.04 -14.33
#